data_AF-A0A0G0KI32-F1
#
_entry.id   AF-A0A0G0KI32-F1
#
_cell.length_a   1.000
_cell.length_b   1.000
_cell.length_c   1.000
_cell.angle_alpha   90.00
_cell.angle_beta   90.00
_cell.angle_gamma   90.00
#
_symmetry.space_group_name_H-M   'P 1'
#
loop_
_entity.id
_entity.type
_entity.pdbx_description
1 polymer ?
#
loop_
_entity_poly.entity_id
_entity_poly.type
_entity_poly.pdbx_seq_one_letter_code
_entity_poly.pdbx_strand_id
1 'polypeptide(L)' 'MQIVILAAGRGTRMKDLTDNVPKPMLQINGKPILAYKLEALPEEIDEVIFVVGYFGNQIQQYFGE' A
#
# COMPACT_ATOMS: atom_id res chain seq x y z
N MET A 1 -13.32 -12.16 7.76
CA MET A 1 -13.73 -10.76 7.94
C MET A 1 -13.08 -9.87 6.87
N GLN A 2 -13.74 -8.81 6.43
CA GLN A 2 -13.18 -7.86 5.45
C GLN A 2 -12.46 -6.71 6.16
N ILE A 3 -11.38 -6.21 5.56
CA ILE A 3 -10.73 -4.95 5.95
C ILE A 3 -10.55 -4.03 4.75
N VAL A 4 -10.63 -2.72 4.99
CA VAL A 4 -10.35 -1.69 4.00
C VAL A 4 -9.05 -0.97 4.35
N ILE A 5 -8.10 -0.93 3.42
CA ILE A 5 -6.85 -0.16 3.56
C ILE A 5 -6.87 1.03 2.61
N LEU A 6 -6.78 2.24 3.18
CA LEU A 6 -6.71 3.48 2.43
C LEU A 6 -5.28 3.73 1.92
N ALA A 7 -5.08 3.56 0.61
CA ALA A 7 -3.79 3.66 -0.06
C ALA A 7 -3.76 4.74 -1.17
N ALA A 8 -4.78 5.61 -1.22
CA ALA A 8 -4.96 6.63 -2.25
C ALA A 8 -4.22 7.97 -2.03
N GLY A 9 -3.52 8.12 -0.91
CA GLY A 9 -2.90 9.38 -0.50
C GLY A 9 -1.62 9.75 -1.27
N ARG A 10 -1.41 11.05 -1.53
CA ARG A 10 -0.23 11.58 -2.24
C ARG A 10 1.10 11.52 -1.47
N GLY A 11 1.09 11.25 -0.17
CA GLY A 11 2.35 11.13 0.60
C GLY A 11 3.16 12.43 0.80
N THR A 12 2.61 13.61 0.47
CA THR A 12 3.32 14.92 0.36
C THR A 12 4.29 15.31 1.49
N ARG A 13 4.09 14.81 2.71
CA ARG A 13 5.00 15.07 3.84
C ARG A 13 6.38 14.43 3.66
N MET A 14 6.49 13.43 2.79
CA MET A 14 7.72 12.71 2.50
C MET A 14 8.52 13.31 1.34
N LYS A 15 8.00 14.37 0.71
CA LYS A 15 8.66 15.11 -0.37
C LYS A 15 9.15 14.17 -1.48
N ASP A 16 10.40 14.32 -1.91
CA ASP A 16 11.07 13.67 -3.01
C ASP A 16 10.96 12.13 -3.00
N LEU A 17 10.81 11.53 -1.81
CA LEU A 17 10.58 10.09 -1.68
C LEU A 17 9.27 9.65 -2.35
N THR A 18 8.27 10.53 -2.42
CA THR A 18 6.92 10.22 -2.92
C THR A 18 6.58 10.84 -4.27
N ASP A 19 7.55 11.43 -4.96
CA ASP A 19 7.33 12.12 -6.24
C ASP A 19 6.99 11.16 -7.38
N ASN A 20 7.58 9.96 -7.36
CA ASN A 20 7.43 8.95 -8.43
C ASN A 20 6.92 7.59 -7.94
N VAL A 21 6.76 7.42 -6.62
CA VAL A 21 6.31 6.18 -5.99
C VAL A 21 5.34 6.52 -4.86
N PRO A 22 4.16 5.88 -4.77
CA PRO A 22 3.22 6.18 -3.71
C PRO A 22 3.78 5.65 -2.38
N LYS A 23 3.52 6.36 -1.27
CA LYS A 23 4.01 5.98 0.06
C LYS A 23 3.84 4.47 0.40
N PRO A 24 2.70 3.82 0.11
CA PRO A 24 2.52 2.39 0.37
C PRO A 24 3.57 1.48 -0.33
N MET A 25 4.14 1.94 -1.44
CA MET A 25 5.11 1.21 -2.27
C MET A 25 6.57 1.54 -1.97
N LEU A 26 6.84 2.43 -1.02
CA LEU A 26 8.21 2.70 -0.58
C LEU A 26 8.86 1.46 0.02
N GLN A 27 10.11 1.22 -0.34
CA GLN A 27 10.85 0.02 0.03
C GLN A 27 11.52 0.22 1.40
N ILE A 28 11.32 -0.75 2.29
CA ILE A 28 12.09 -0.93 3.52
C ILE A 28 12.67 -2.34 3.46
N ASN A 29 14.00 -2.48 3.52
CA ASN A 29 14.69 -3.77 3.41
C ASN A 29 14.21 -4.64 2.23
N GLY A 30 14.00 -4.03 1.06
CA GLY A 30 13.57 -4.73 -0.16
C GLY A 30 12.09 -5.11 -0.23
N LYS A 31 11.27 -4.63 0.71
CA LYS A 31 9.83 -4.89 0.75
C LYS A 31 9.01 -3.60 0.88
N PRO A 32 7.87 -3.45 0.18
CA PRO A 32 6.99 -2.29 0.33
C PRO A 32 6.45 -2.13 1.76
N ILE A 33 6.31 -0.88 2.23
CA ILE A 33 5.66 -0.55 3.51
C ILE A 33 4.28 -1.22 3.63
N LEU A 34 3.50 -1.26 2.55
CA LEU A 34 2.18 -1.88 2.54
C LEU A 34 2.23 -3.38 2.84
N ALA A 35 3.23 -4.10 2.35
CA ALA A 35 3.36 -5.54 2.60
C ALA A 35 3.64 -5.84 4.08
N TYR A 36 4.33 -4.95 4.80
CA TYR A 36 4.48 -5.08 6.26
C TYR A 36 3.14 -4.96 6.99
N LYS A 37 2.22 -4.14 6.49
CA LYS A 37 0.88 -4.05 7.06
C LYS A 37 0.06 -5.31 6.82
N LEU A 38 0.18 -5.91 5.64
CA LEU A 38 -0.54 -7.13 5.29
C LEU A 38 -0.08 -8.32 6.14
N GLU A 39 1.23 -8.47 6.34
CA GLU A 39 1.78 -9.53 7.21
C GLU A 39 1.42 -9.37 8.69
N ALA A 40 1.09 -8.14 9.12
CA ALA A 40 0.65 -7.87 10.47
C ALA A 40 -0.87 -8.02 10.66
N LEU A 41 -1.61 -8.40 9.62
CA LEU A 41 -3.05 -8.64 9.73
C LEU A 41 -3.30 -9.93 10.54
N PRO A 42 -4.35 -9.95 11.37
CA PRO A 42 -4.71 -11.14 12.12
C PRO A 42 -5.38 -12.17 11.19
N GLU A 43 -5.36 -13.44 11.58
CA GLU A 43 -5.80 -14.57 10.74
C GLU A 43 -7.29 -14.53 10.37
N GLU A 44 -8.12 -13.79 11.12
CA GLU A 44 -9.55 -13.65 10.86
C GLU A 44 -9.87 -12.73 9.66
N ILE A 45 -8.87 -12.06 9.07
CA ILE A 45 -9.03 -11.26 7.86
C ILE A 45 -8.92 -12.15 6.64
N ASP A 46 -10.04 -12.34 5.94
CA ASP A 46 -10.12 -13.20 4.75
C ASP A 46 -10.05 -12.39 3.45
N GLU A 47 -10.29 -11.08 3.51
CA GLU A 47 -10.34 -10.21 2.34
C GLU A 47 -9.83 -8.81 2.66
N VAL A 48 -8.93 -8.31 1.80
CA VAL A 48 -8.35 -6.98 1.90
C VAL A 48 -8.76 -6.15 0.70
N ILE A 49 -9.46 -5.05 0.96
CA ILE A 49 -9.88 -4.09 -0.07
C ILE A 49 -8.97 -2.88 -0.03
N PHE A 50 -8.26 -2.61 -1.13
CA PHE A 50 -7.46 -1.39 -1.27
C PHE A 50 -8.26 -0.27 -1.91
N VAL A 51 -8.33 0.88 -1.23
CA VAL A 51 -8.75 2.12 -1.87
C VAL A 51 -7.51 2.80 -2.42
N VAL A 52 -7.31 2.68 -3.73
CA VAL A 52 -6.16 3.24 -4.46
C VAL A 52 -6.51 4.56 -5.17
N GLY A 53 -5.50 5.36 -5.49
CA GLY A 53 -5.68 6.70 -6.07
C GLY A 53 -4.43 7.14 -6.81
N TYR A 54 -3.70 8.14 -6.27
CA TYR A 54 -2.43 8.58 -6.85
C TYR A 54 -1.44 7.42 -6.99
N PHE A 55 -0.94 7.18 -8.20
CA PHE A 55 -0.15 5.99 -8.57
C PHE A 55 -0.80 4.64 -8.19
N GLY A 56 -2.13 4.57 -8.20
CA GLY A 56 -2.87 3.35 -7.86
C GLY A 56 -2.50 2.15 -8.73
N ASN A 57 -2.10 2.40 -9.98
CA ASN A 57 -1.59 1.38 -10.89
C ASN A 57 -0.34 0.66 -10.36
N GLN A 58 0.56 1.35 -9.66
CA GLN A 58 1.75 0.72 -9.06
C GLN A 58 1.38 -0.24 -7.92
N ILE A 59 0.36 0.13 -7.13
CA ILE A 59 -0.16 -0.71 -6.05
C ILE A 59 -0.88 -1.92 -6.66
N GLN A 60 -1.73 -1.71 -7.68
CA GLN A 60 -2.43 -2.77 -8.37
C GLN A 60 -1.46 -3.72 -9.09
N GLN A 61 -0.37 -3.25 -9.67
CA GLN A 61 0.63 -4.10 -10.31
C GLN A 61 1.36 -5.02 -9.31
N TYR A 62 1.51 -4.60 -8.06
CA TYR A 62 2.20 -5.39 -7.04
C TYR A 62 1.26 -6.30 -6.23
N PHE A 63 0.04 -5.84 -5.94
CA PHE A 63 -0.91 -6.53 -5.04
C PHE A 63 -2.24 -6.90 -5.68
N GLY A 64 -2.62 -6.30 -6.81
CA GLY A 64 -3.78 -6.74 -7.56
C GLY A 64 -3.42 -8.06 -8.26
N GLU A 65 -4.33 -9.03 -8.16
CA GLU A 65 -4.19 -10.42 -8.62
C GLU A 65 -3.04 -10.73 -9.58
#